data_AF-A0A9D2T1V2-F1
#
_entry.id   AF-A0A9D2T1V2-F1
#
_cell.length_a   1.000
_cell.length_b   1.000
_cell.length_c   1.000
_cell.angle_alpha   90.00
_cell.angle_beta   90.00
_cell.angle_gamma   90.00
#
_symmetry.space_group_name_H-M   'P 1'
#
loop_
_entity.id
_entity.type
_entity.pdbx_description
1 polymer ?
#
loop_
_entity_poly.entity_id
_entity_poly.type
_entity_poly.pdbx_seq_one_letter_code
_entity_poly.pdbx_strand_id
1 'polypeptide(L)'
;HITSDLDKIADYIAYLHEGKMQFIKTYDEIRDDYGIITCGQELFDTLSRDDIAAYKKEPYSYRVLVKNRTKLRQVFQDIPMENASVEDIMLFYVKGEKVK
;
A
#
# COMPACT_ATOMS: atom_id res chain seq x y z
N HIS A 1 -16.07 -0.38 10.52
CA HIS A 1 -16.47 1.04 10.49
C HIS A 1 -16.62 1.46 9.05
N ILE A 2 -17.51 2.41 8.77
CA ILE A 2 -17.75 2.94 7.42
C ILE A 2 -16.48 3.70 7.03
N THR A 3 -15.67 3.08 6.17
CA THR A 3 -14.37 3.57 5.71
C THR A 3 -14.46 4.93 5.02
N SER A 4 -15.62 5.26 4.44
CA SER A 4 -15.88 6.53 3.75
C SER A 4 -15.99 7.76 4.67
N ASP A 5 -16.25 7.60 5.97
CA ASP A 5 -16.34 8.74 6.92
C ASP A 5 -14.97 9.18 7.47
N LEU A 6 -13.96 8.30 7.40
CA LEU A 6 -12.59 8.60 7.83
C LEU A 6 -11.89 9.61 6.92
N ASP A 7 -12.26 9.62 5.63
CA ASP A 7 -11.64 10.43 4.58
C ASP A 7 -11.82 11.95 4.79
N LYS A 8 -12.86 12.36 5.53
CA LYS A 8 -13.24 13.78 5.68
C LYS A 8 -12.90 14.42 7.03
N ILE A 9 -12.56 13.64 8.07
CA ILE A 9 -12.54 14.14 9.45
C ILE A 9 -11.34 13.63 10.29
N ALA A 10 -10.57 12.63 9.82
CA ALA A 10 -9.54 12.01 10.65
C ALA A 10 -8.13 12.59 10.42
N ASP A 11 -7.54 13.19 11.46
CA ASP A 11 -6.11 13.54 11.46
C ASP A 11 -5.21 12.31 11.48
N TYR A 12 -5.64 11.22 12.14
CA TYR A 12 -4.90 9.97 12.29
C TYR A 12 -5.78 8.74 12.10
N ILE A 13 -5.23 7.74 11.41
CA ILE A 13 -5.79 6.41 11.22
C ILE A 13 -4.92 5.42 11.98
N ALA A 14 -5.52 4.80 13.00
CA ALA A 14 -4.94 3.65 13.70
C ALA A 14 -5.54 2.36 13.13
N TYR A 15 -4.69 1.50 12.57
CA TYR A 15 -5.11 0.18 12.11
C TYR A 15 -4.79 -0.88 13.15
N LEU A 16 -5.84 -1.44 13.74
CA LEU A 16 -5.78 -2.51 14.73
C LEU A 16 -6.28 -3.81 14.11
N HIS A 17 -5.47 -4.86 14.14
CA HIS A 17 -5.83 -6.18 13.65
C HIS A 17 -5.49 -7.23 14.70
N GLU A 18 -6.46 -8.08 15.05
CA GLU A 18 -6.31 -9.14 16.08
C GLU A 18 -5.74 -8.63 17.41
N GLY A 19 -6.18 -7.44 17.84
CA GLY A 19 -5.71 -6.81 19.08
C GLY A 19 -4.30 -6.23 19.00
N LYS A 20 -3.64 -6.26 17.84
CA LYS A 20 -2.32 -5.66 17.61
C LYS A 20 -2.44 -4.41 16.76
N MET A 21 -1.72 -3.37 17.19
CA MET A 21 -1.60 -2.13 16.43
C MET A 21 -0.60 -2.35 15.31
N GLN A 22 -1.09 -2.32 14.08
CA GLN A 22 -0.29 -2.56 12.88
C GLN A 22 0.38 -1.26 12.42
N PHE A 23 -0.34 -0.14 12.50
CA PHE A 23 0.21 1.20 12.28
C PHE A 23 -0.69 2.28 12.88
N ILE A 24 -0.11 3.46 13.12
CA ILE A 24 -0.81 4.73 13.26
C ILE A 24 -0.15 5.69 12.28
N LYS A 25 -0.94 6.27 11.37
CA LYS A 25 -0.48 7.25 10.39
C LYS A 25 -1.52 8.33 10.18
N THR A 26 -1.09 9.50 9.75
CA THR A 26 -2.04 10.54 9.31
C THR A 26 -2.75 10.13 8.03
N TYR A 27 -3.92 10.72 7.79
CA TYR A 27 -4.63 10.54 6.52
C TYR A 27 -3.76 10.98 5.32
N ASP A 28 -3.03 12.08 5.47
CA ASP A 28 -2.14 12.61 4.43
C ASP A 28 -0.97 11.66 4.13
N GLU A 29 -0.32 11.10 5.16
CA GLU A 29 0.71 10.07 4.96
C GLU A 29 0.18 8.84 4.22
N ILE A 30 -1.03 8.40 4.55
CA ILE A 30 -1.65 7.27 3.85
C ILE A 30 -1.87 7.61 2.37
N ARG A 31 -2.40 8.80 2.09
CA ARG A 31 -2.74 9.22 0.74
C ARG A 31 -1.51 9.51 -0.12
N ASP A 32 -0.48 10.14 0.45
CA ASP A 32 0.64 10.68 -0.34
C ASP A 32 1.78 9.67 -0.49
N ASP A 33 2.06 8.92 0.57
CA ASP A 33 3.21 8.01 0.67
C ASP A 33 2.89 6.65 0.03
N TYR A 34 1.69 6.11 0.26
CA TYR A 34 1.34 4.80 -0.25
C TYR A 34 0.90 4.83 -1.72
N GLY A 35 1.33 3.82 -2.46
CA GLY A 35 0.96 3.62 -3.84
C GLY A 35 0.72 2.16 -4.17
N ILE A 36 0.01 1.92 -5.27
CA ILE A 36 -0.20 0.57 -5.81
C ILE A 36 0.48 0.48 -7.16
N ILE A 37 1.37 -0.51 -7.29
CA ILE A 37 2.00 -0.88 -8.55
C ILE A 37 1.38 -2.19 -9.02
N THR A 38 0.90 -2.22 -10.27
CA THR A 38 0.51 -3.47 -10.92
C THR A 38 1.61 -3.86 -11.89
N CYS A 39 2.26 -5.01 -11.66
CA CYS A 39 3.45 -5.42 -12.38
C CYS A 39 3.53 -6.93 -12.64
N GLY A 40 4.41 -7.34 -13.55
CA GLY A 40 4.78 -8.74 -13.72
C GLY A 40 5.77 -9.21 -12.65
N GLN A 41 6.09 -10.50 -12.66
CA GLN A 41 7.01 -11.11 -11.68
C GLN A 41 8.41 -10.45 -11.71
N GLU A 42 8.98 -10.23 -12.89
CA GLU A 42 10.34 -9.68 -13.03
C GLU A 42 10.51 -8.32 -12.34
N LEU A 43 9.50 -7.46 -12.48
CA LEU A 43 9.50 -6.16 -11.84
C LEU A 43 9.21 -6.26 -10.34
N PHE A 44 8.31 -7.15 -9.93
CA PHE A 44 8.08 -7.43 -8.51
C PHE A 44 9.37 -7.88 -7.79
N ASP A 45 10.15 -8.77 -8.41
CA ASP A 45 11.43 -9.26 -7.87
C ASP A 45 12.51 -8.16 -7.83
N THR A 46 12.38 -7.10 -8.64
CA THR A 46 13.30 -5.95 -8.64
C THR A 46 12.97 -4.92 -7.56
N LEU A 47 11.74 -4.90 -7.04
CA LEU A 47 11.32 -3.96 -6.00
C LEU A 47 12.03 -4.27 -4.67
N SER A 48 12.51 -3.23 -4.00
CA SER A 48 13.07 -3.35 -2.65
C SER A 48 12.01 -3.84 -1.67
N ARG A 49 12.30 -4.91 -0.91
CA ARG A 49 11.40 -5.46 0.10
C ARG A 49 11.04 -4.45 1.19
N ASP A 50 11.93 -3.50 1.47
CA ASP A 50 11.69 -2.45 2.46
C ASP A 50 10.59 -1.46 2.03
N ASP A 51 10.53 -1.19 0.72
CA ASP A 51 9.54 -0.31 0.11
C ASP A 51 8.18 -1.01 -0.09
N ILE A 52 8.10 -2.34 0.03
CA ILE A 52 6.86 -3.12 -0.09
C ILE A 52 6.18 -3.23 1.29
N ALA A 53 4.92 -2.78 1.37
CA ALA A 53 4.07 -3.00 2.55
C ALA A 53 3.42 -4.39 2.52
N ALA A 54 2.85 -4.76 1.38
CA ALA A 54 2.20 -6.03 1.11
C ALA A 54 2.01 -6.19 -0.39
N TYR A 55 1.76 -7.41 -0.85
CA TYR A 55 1.41 -7.66 -2.25
C TYR A 55 0.26 -8.67 -2.36
N LYS A 56 -0.38 -8.71 -3.52
CA LYS A 56 -1.34 -9.74 -3.90
C LYS A 56 -0.89 -10.33 -5.22
N LYS A 57 -0.71 -11.65 -5.24
CA LYS A 57 -0.50 -12.39 -6.47
C LYS A 57 -1.85 -12.63 -7.15
N GLU A 58 -2.03 -12.02 -8.30
CA GLU A 58 -3.14 -12.26 -9.21
C GLU A 58 -2.70 -13.30 -10.26
N PRO A 59 -3.62 -13.90 -11.05
CA PRO A 59 -3.28 -14.97 -12.00
C PRO A 59 -2.20 -14.60 -13.03
N TYR A 60 -2.11 -13.32 -13.40
CA TYR A 60 -1.20 -12.82 -14.44
C TYR A 60 -0.38 -11.60 -14.01
N SER A 61 -0.51 -11.14 -12.77
CA SER A 61 0.16 -9.94 -12.29
C SER A 61 0.34 -9.96 -10.78
N TYR A 62 1.15 -9.03 -10.28
CA TYR A 62 1.29 -8.71 -8.88
C TYR A 62 0.75 -7.31 -8.69
N ARG A 63 -0.19 -7.17 -7.76
CA ARG A 63 -0.55 -5.86 -7.22
C ARG A 63 0.27 -5.65 -5.95
N VAL A 64 1.03 -4.58 -5.89
CA VAL A 64 2.02 -4.34 -4.83
C VAL A 64 1.69 -3.03 -4.16
N LEU A 65 1.40 -3.08 -2.86
CA LEU A 65 1.26 -1.90 -2.03
C LEU A 65 2.67 -1.48 -1.59
N VAL A 66 3.07 -0.28 -2.00
CA VAL A 66 4.36 0.32 -1.64
C VAL A 66 4.17 1.44 -0.64
N LYS A 67 5.15 1.63 0.24
CA LYS A 67 5.11 2.68 1.29
C LYS A 67 5.66 4.02 0.81
N ASN A 68 6.60 4.03 -0.13
CA ASN A 68 7.31 5.24 -0.57
C ASN A 68 7.11 5.48 -2.07
N ARG A 69 5.90 5.86 -2.47
CA ARG A 69 5.56 6.15 -3.86
C ARG A 69 6.45 7.22 -4.48
N THR A 70 6.69 8.32 -3.77
CA THR A 70 7.45 9.46 -4.30
C THR A 70 8.88 9.05 -4.67
N LYS A 71 9.54 8.27 -3.81
CA LYS A 71 10.87 7.69 -4.07
C LYS A 71 10.82 6.73 -5.25
N LEU A 72 9.84 5.83 -5.29
CA LEU A 72 9.73 4.84 -6.36
C LEU A 72 9.42 5.46 -7.73
N ARG A 73 8.66 6.55 -7.80
CA ARG A 73 8.44 7.30 -9.05
C ARG A 73 9.73 7.92 -9.60
N GLN A 74 10.70 8.25 -8.75
CA GLN A 74 12.01 8.75 -9.21
C GLN A 74 12.87 7.63 -9.79
N VAL A 75 12.78 6.42 -9.23
CA VAL A 75 13.53 5.24 -9.70
C VAL A 75 12.88 4.62 -10.93
N PHE A 76 11.55 4.56 -10.94
CA PHE A 76 10.75 3.92 -11.96
C PHE A 76 9.80 4.93 -12.63
N GLN A 77 10.27 5.59 -13.68
CA GLN A 77 9.53 6.65 -14.35
C GLN A 77 8.42 6.14 -15.28
N ASP A 78 8.60 4.96 -15.87
CA ASP A 78 7.67 4.36 -16.84
C ASP A 78 6.63 3.40 -16.22
N ILE A 79 6.65 3.22 -14.89
CA ILE A 79 5.73 2.31 -14.21
C ILE A 79 4.50 3.12 -13.75
N PRO A 80 3.29 2.76 -14.20
CA PRO A 80 2.08 3.38 -13.70
C PRO A 80 1.91 3.02 -12.21
N MET A 81 1.80 4.05 -11.38
CA MET A 81 1.55 3.90 -9.94
C MET A 81 0.29 4.65 -9.55
N GLU A 82 -0.65 3.92 -8.96
CA GLU A 82 -1.93 4.44 -8.50
C GLU A 82 -1.80 4.94 -7.05
N ASN A 83 -2.63 5.92 -6.67
CA ASN A 83 -2.80 6.28 -5.26
C ASN A 83 -3.44 5.10 -4.53
N ALA A 84 -2.91 4.73 -3.36
CA ALA A 84 -3.58 3.77 -2.51
C ALA A 84 -4.63 4.48 -1.66
N SER A 85 -5.88 4.01 -1.71
CA SER A 85 -6.91 4.46 -0.77
C SER A 85 -6.71 3.79 0.59
N VAL A 86 -7.28 4.34 1.65
CA VAL A 86 -7.33 3.68 2.98
C VAL A 86 -7.90 2.26 2.85
N GLU A 87 -8.92 2.08 2.02
CA GLU A 87 -9.56 0.79 1.77
C GLU A 87 -8.64 -0.21 1.07
N ASP A 88 -7.85 0.24 0.08
CA ASP A 88 -6.85 -0.61 -0.54
C ASP A 88 -5.81 -1.04 0.48
N ILE A 89 -5.28 -0.10 1.26
CA ILE A 89 -4.29 -0.39 2.30
C ILE A 89 -4.83 -1.44 3.27
N MET A 90 -6.05 -1.25 3.79
CA MET A 90 -6.70 -2.24 4.65
C MET A 90 -6.87 -3.60 3.94
N LEU A 91 -7.30 -3.60 2.68
CA LEU A 91 -7.46 -4.83 1.90
C LEU A 91 -6.14 -5.59 1.74
N PHE A 92 -5.04 -4.89 1.47
CA PHE A 92 -3.70 -5.45 1.37
C PHE A 92 -3.21 -5.99 2.72
N TYR A 93 -3.48 -5.30 3.83
CA TYR A 93 -3.09 -5.80 5.15
C TYR A 93 -3.89 -7.04 5.59
N VAL A 94 -5.14 -7.19 5.15
CA VAL A 94 -6.00 -8.34 5.50
C VAL A 94 -5.82 -9.52 4.56
N LYS A 95 -5.74 -9.26 3.25
CA LYS A 95 -5.76 -10.30 2.19
C LYS A 95 -4.46 -10.40 1.40
N GLY A 96 -3.51 -9.50 1.62
CA GLY A 96 -2.21 -9.52 0.97
C GLY A 96 -1.20 -10.37 1.73
N GLU A 97 -0.10 -10.66 1.05
CA GLU A 97 1.05 -11.37 1.57
C GLU A 97 2.16 -10.36 1.91
N LYS A 98 2.91 -10.66 2.97
CA LYS A 98 4.11 -9.88 3.34
C LYS A 98 5.32 -10.49 2.64
N VAL A 99 6.15 -9.63 2.07
CA VAL A 99 7.50 -10.04 1.64
C VAL A 99 8.31 -10.42 2.87
N LYS A 100 8.89 -11.62 2.86
CA LYS A 100 9.80 -12.12 3.91
C LYS A 100 11.23 -11.70 3.63
#